data_AF-A0A7S1BCD7-F1
#
_entry.id   AF-A0A7S1BCD7-F1
#
_cell.length_a   1.000
_cell.length_b   1.000
_cell.length_c   1.000
_cell.angle_alpha   90.00
_cell.angle_beta   90.00
_cell.angle_gamma   90.00
#
_symmetry.space_group_name_H-M   'P 1'
#
loop_
_entity.id
_entity.type
_entity.pdbx_description
1 polymer ?
#
loop_
_entity_poly.entity_id
_entity_poly.type
_entity_poly.pdbx_seq_one_letter_code
_entity_poly.pdbx_strand_id
1 'polypeptide(L)'
;SDFPRREEGEDDGDEAHRRIRESVREALGSAVEFAEEGWHGSDFPRREGGCATLLYRVGGETFDLHILRGCLGLPPRSVGGYTLLFPAGAVAEDAFARLTAMEDAPLVVSAHEMEILRVEAGAPGRDEMTGDEGAAASPLEIGLWHAIDMSKGCYLGQEGVVAMARSERGTPRILCQVILEKEKREDAMAMDISVGNELWTDVGGEGVLAGTITSVTEPDVLQVGQIICLALVRRRKLLTALQSTDEKILNGLHVYVKSGEEEAHRVQGTLCAIPAWSEAMPTLDDPPKDADDDFEVVQEEGGLRFLAPKKKEDGAFLNAEVFLSEEEVEEDEEAALRRAEEEAATAADRARAAAAEAERTMAKMEGLRKKAKAAMDARKKKKKEAAAAEDGEADKMIALQKKGQSSIGGHKKRRRKRQ
;
A
#
# COMPACT_ATOMS: atom_id res chain seq x y z
N SER A 1 26.34 -4.66 -6.89
CA SER A 1 26.86 -6.04 -6.77
C SER A 1 27.95 -6.20 -5.72
N ASP A 2 28.50 -5.13 -5.14
CA ASP A 2 29.53 -5.22 -4.09
C ASP A 2 29.01 -4.69 -2.74
N PHE A 3 27.97 -5.33 -2.20
CA PHE A 3 27.76 -5.27 -0.74
C PHE A 3 28.72 -6.30 -0.13
N PRO A 4 29.56 -5.92 0.85
CA PRO A 4 30.43 -6.89 1.50
C PRO A 4 29.56 -8.00 2.09
N ARG A 5 29.80 -9.24 1.64
CA ARG A 5 29.23 -10.42 2.30
C ARG A 5 29.74 -10.39 3.73
N ARG A 6 28.83 -10.17 4.68
CA ARG A 6 29.09 -10.24 6.11
C ARG A 6 29.75 -11.59 6.40
N GLU A 7 30.96 -11.58 6.95
CA GLU A 7 31.60 -12.82 7.40
C GLU A 7 30.71 -13.43 8.50
N GLU A 8 30.28 -14.67 8.30
CA GLU A 8 29.29 -15.39 9.14
C GLU A 8 29.83 -15.77 10.54
N GLY A 9 30.74 -14.98 11.12
CA GLY A 9 31.55 -15.38 12.27
C GLY A 9 31.31 -14.65 13.58
N GLU A 10 30.68 -13.47 13.59
CA GLU A 10 30.51 -12.68 14.82
C GLU A 10 29.06 -12.21 15.01
N ASP A 11 28.58 -12.46 16.23
CA ASP A 11 27.24 -12.22 16.78
C ASP A 11 26.92 -10.71 16.95
N ASP A 12 27.18 -9.90 15.92
CA ASP A 12 26.94 -8.44 15.93
C ASP A 12 25.49 -8.10 16.30
N GLY A 13 24.55 -8.95 15.90
CA GLY A 13 23.13 -8.82 16.24
C GLY A 13 22.90 -8.95 17.75
N ASP A 14 23.53 -9.92 18.39
CA ASP A 14 23.37 -10.18 19.82
C ASP A 14 23.95 -9.05 20.66
N GLU A 15 25.06 -8.44 20.23
CA GLU A 15 25.63 -7.26 20.88
C GLU A 15 24.72 -6.02 20.77
N ALA A 16 24.16 -5.75 19.59
CA ALA A 16 23.20 -4.66 19.40
C ALA A 16 21.93 -4.87 20.25
N HIS A 17 21.40 -6.09 20.26
CA HIS A 17 20.26 -6.44 21.10
C HIS A 17 20.58 -6.31 22.60
N ARG A 18 21.78 -6.72 23.02
CA ARG A 18 22.24 -6.56 24.40
C ARG A 18 22.30 -5.09 24.81
N ARG A 19 22.84 -4.21 23.96
CA ARG A 19 22.89 -2.77 24.22
C ARG A 19 21.51 -2.14 24.34
N ILE A 20 20.58 -2.48 23.43
CA ILE A 20 19.21 -1.95 23.51
C ILE A 20 18.53 -2.43 24.79
N ARG A 21 18.71 -3.70 25.17
CA ARG A 21 18.20 -4.26 26.43
C ARG A 21 18.75 -3.54 27.65
N GLU A 22 20.05 -3.30 27.69
CA GLU A 22 20.72 -2.56 28.78
C GLU A 22 20.21 -1.12 28.85
N SER A 23 20.06 -0.45 27.71
CA SER A 23 19.53 0.92 27.62
C SER A 23 18.08 1.02 28.09
N VAL A 24 17.20 0.10 27.68
CA VAL A 24 15.80 0.06 28.16
C VAL A 24 15.75 -0.20 29.66
N ARG A 25 16.61 -1.09 30.18
CA ARG A 25 16.70 -1.33 31.63
C ARG A 25 17.17 -0.08 32.38
N GLU A 26 18.19 0.60 31.86
CA GLU A 26 18.74 1.81 32.45
C GLU A 26 17.71 2.96 32.44
N ALA A 27 17.05 3.18 31.30
CA ALA A 27 16.04 4.22 31.13
C ALA A 27 14.88 4.07 32.12
N LEU A 28 14.35 2.84 32.20
CA LEU A 28 13.20 2.55 33.05
C LEU A 28 13.62 2.41 34.52
N GLY A 29 14.92 2.20 34.79
CA GLY A 29 15.52 2.24 36.11
C GLY A 29 14.81 1.34 37.12
N SER A 30 14.61 1.87 38.34
CA SER A 30 13.87 1.17 39.41
C SER A 30 12.35 1.13 39.21
N ALA A 31 11.83 1.72 38.12
CA ALA A 31 10.39 1.68 37.83
C ALA A 31 9.99 0.30 37.28
N VAL A 32 10.92 -0.50 36.76
CA VAL A 32 10.64 -1.89 36.38
C VAL A 32 11.05 -2.80 37.51
N GLU A 33 10.07 -3.47 38.13
CA GLU A 33 10.34 -4.64 38.94
C GLU A 33 10.14 -5.86 38.04
N PHE A 34 11.17 -6.69 37.93
CA PHE A 34 11.01 -7.97 37.27
C PHE A 34 10.12 -8.83 38.19
N ALA A 35 9.05 -9.42 37.65
CA ALA A 35 8.31 -10.43 38.39
C ALA A 35 9.31 -11.55 38.76
N GLU A 36 9.67 -11.67 40.04
CA GLU A 36 10.76 -12.53 40.52
C GLU A 36 10.49 -14.03 40.23
N GLU A 37 9.24 -14.41 39.94
CA GLU A 37 8.86 -15.76 39.57
C GLU A 37 9.02 -15.98 38.06
N GLY A 38 10.26 -16.15 37.60
CA GLY A 38 10.51 -16.80 36.30
C GLY A 38 11.61 -16.23 35.44
N TRP A 39 12.35 -15.20 35.88
CA TRP A 39 13.40 -14.62 35.05
C TRP A 39 14.69 -15.46 35.07
N HIS A 40 14.84 -16.32 34.05
CA HIS A 40 16.14 -16.80 33.65
C HIS A 40 16.74 -15.76 32.70
N GLY A 41 18.03 -15.41 32.82
CA GLY A 41 18.67 -14.36 32.00
C GLY A 41 18.52 -14.51 30.47
N SER A 42 17.99 -15.64 30.01
CA SER A 42 17.51 -16.02 28.68
C SER A 42 16.24 -15.32 28.18
N ASP A 43 15.43 -14.65 29.01
CA ASP A 43 14.01 -14.40 28.69
C ASP A 43 13.69 -13.09 27.95
N PHE A 44 14.69 -12.30 27.57
CA PHE A 44 14.45 -11.34 26.49
C PHE A 44 14.23 -12.14 25.20
N PRO A 45 13.25 -11.82 24.36
CA PRO A 45 12.96 -12.62 23.19
C PRO A 45 14.21 -12.72 22.28
N ARG A 46 14.92 -13.85 22.37
CA ARG A 46 16.13 -14.16 21.59
C ARG A 46 15.79 -14.67 20.19
N ARG A 47 14.52 -14.91 19.92
CA ARG A 47 14.03 -15.26 18.59
C ARG A 47 13.12 -14.15 18.08
N GLU A 48 13.13 -13.93 16.78
CA GLU A 48 12.13 -13.09 16.12
C GLU A 48 10.73 -13.62 16.47
N GLY A 49 9.78 -12.69 16.72
CA GLY A 49 8.43 -13.03 17.16
C GLY A 49 8.29 -13.41 18.64
N GLY A 50 9.39 -13.43 19.42
CA GLY A 50 9.29 -13.63 20.86
C GLY A 50 8.66 -12.43 21.59
N CYS A 51 7.93 -12.72 22.66
CA CYS A 51 7.31 -11.75 23.56
C CYS A 51 7.80 -11.99 24.99
N ALA A 52 8.06 -10.92 25.74
CA ALA A 52 8.28 -10.96 27.18
C ALA A 52 7.34 -9.98 27.87
N THR A 53 6.90 -10.31 29.09
CA THR A 53 6.08 -9.42 29.93
C THR A 53 6.87 -9.05 31.17
N LEU A 54 6.94 -7.77 31.49
CA LEU A 54 7.57 -7.19 32.68
C LEU A 54 6.54 -6.43 33.52
N LEU A 55 6.81 -6.20 34.81
CA LEU A 55 5.99 -5.32 35.63
C LEU A 55 6.59 -3.91 35.67
N TYR A 56 5.80 -2.92 35.31
CA TYR A 56 6.17 -1.51 35.25
C TYR A 56 5.43 -0.72 36.34
N ARG A 57 6.14 0.06 37.15
CA ARG A 57 5.60 0.78 38.30
C ARG A 57 5.61 2.29 38.07
N VAL A 58 4.44 2.91 38.18
CA VAL A 58 4.27 4.37 38.09
C VAL A 58 3.34 4.81 39.22
N GLY A 59 3.74 5.82 40.00
CA GLY A 59 2.90 6.37 41.07
C GLY A 59 2.53 5.39 42.20
N GLY A 60 3.27 4.29 42.34
CA GLY A 60 3.00 3.23 43.33
C GLY A 60 2.07 2.11 42.82
N GLU A 61 1.53 2.22 41.61
CA GLU A 61 0.75 1.17 40.94
C GLU A 61 1.65 0.37 39.98
N THR A 62 1.30 -0.89 39.73
CA THR A 62 2.03 -1.81 38.84
C THR A 62 1.20 -2.16 37.62
N PHE A 63 1.84 -2.22 36.46
CA PHE A 63 1.24 -2.43 35.16
C PHE A 63 2.02 -3.48 34.37
N ASP A 64 1.35 -4.21 33.47
CA ASP A 64 2.03 -5.11 32.54
C ASP A 64 2.66 -4.31 31.40
N LEU A 65 3.96 -4.53 31.17
CA LEU A 65 4.74 -4.05 30.04
C LEU A 65 5.06 -5.24 29.14
N HIS A 66 4.56 -5.24 27.91
CA HIS A 66 4.95 -6.27 26.94
C HIS A 66 6.07 -5.76 26.02
N ILE A 67 7.08 -6.58 25.84
CA ILE A 67 8.23 -6.32 24.98
C ILE A 67 8.23 -7.35 23.86
N LEU A 68 8.11 -6.87 22.63
CA LEU A 68 8.18 -7.69 21.42
C LEU A 68 9.51 -7.42 20.73
N ARG A 69 10.22 -8.46 20.29
CA ARG A 69 11.39 -8.28 19.42
C ARG A 69 10.93 -7.97 18.00
N GLY A 70 11.48 -6.91 17.44
CA GLY A 70 11.13 -6.36 16.14
C GLY A 70 10.53 -4.97 16.26
N CYS A 71 10.75 -4.15 15.23
CA CYS A 71 10.07 -2.88 15.04
C CYS A 71 8.78 -3.16 14.26
N LEU A 72 7.61 -2.97 14.88
CA LEU A 72 6.34 -3.13 14.17
C LEU A 72 6.34 -2.33 12.86
N GLY A 73 6.10 -3.02 11.75
CA GLY A 73 5.93 -2.41 10.43
C GLY A 73 7.20 -2.21 9.61
N LEU A 74 8.40 -2.50 10.14
CA LEU A 74 9.65 -2.50 9.37
C LEU A 74 10.24 -3.91 9.29
N PRO A 75 10.90 -4.27 8.17
CA PRO A 75 11.59 -5.55 8.06
C PRO A 75 12.70 -5.65 9.13
N PRO A 76 12.91 -6.82 9.75
CA PRO A 76 13.95 -6.99 10.77
C PRO A 76 15.36 -6.64 10.29
N ARG A 77 15.64 -6.83 8.99
CA ARG A 77 16.91 -6.43 8.36
C ARG A 77 17.08 -4.93 8.20
N SER A 78 15.99 -4.17 8.14
CA SER A 78 16.02 -2.72 7.99
C SER A 78 16.29 -2.05 9.32
N VAL A 79 15.60 -2.49 10.38
CA VAL A 79 15.79 -1.97 11.74
C VAL A 79 15.64 -3.08 12.77
N GLY A 80 16.74 -3.37 13.47
CA GLY A 80 16.69 -4.17 14.70
C GLY A 80 16.19 -3.32 15.86
N GLY A 81 15.18 -3.81 16.59
CA GLY A 81 14.64 -3.08 17.73
C GLY A 81 13.61 -3.87 18.53
N TYR A 82 12.94 -3.17 19.43
CA TYR A 82 11.87 -3.73 20.25
C TYR A 82 10.65 -2.82 20.18
N THR A 83 9.49 -3.45 20.22
CA THR A 83 8.23 -2.74 20.44
C THR A 83 7.85 -2.90 21.90
N LEU A 84 7.68 -1.78 22.59
CA LEU A 84 7.23 -1.72 23.97
C LEU A 84 5.74 -1.36 23.99
N LEU A 85 4.93 -2.20 24.63
CA LEU A 85 3.49 -1.99 24.77
C LEU A 85 3.18 -1.64 26.23
N PHE A 86 2.61 -0.46 26.43
CA PHE A 86 2.18 0.06 27.72
C PHE A 86 0.66 0.28 27.74
N PRO A 87 0.02 0.23 28.92
CA PRO A 87 -1.30 0.81 29.09
C PRO A 87 -1.28 2.29 28.70
N ALA A 88 -2.33 2.74 28.01
CA ALA A 88 -2.44 4.13 27.55
C ALA A 88 -2.52 5.13 28.73
N GLY A 89 -2.23 6.40 28.44
CA GLY A 89 -2.31 7.50 29.42
C GLY A 89 -1.00 7.73 30.16
N ALA A 90 -1.08 8.05 31.45
CA ALA A 90 0.05 8.52 32.25
C ALA A 90 1.22 7.52 32.32
N VAL A 91 0.94 6.22 32.21
CA VAL A 91 1.95 5.16 32.21
C VAL A 91 2.83 5.23 30.96
N ALA A 92 2.20 5.34 29.78
CA ALA A 92 2.91 5.48 28.51
C ALA A 92 3.67 6.82 28.43
N GLU A 93 3.10 7.91 28.95
CA GLU A 93 3.75 9.22 28.99
C GLU A 93 5.00 9.23 29.89
N ASP A 94 4.92 8.64 31.09
CA ASP A 94 6.06 8.51 32.00
C ASP A 94 7.15 7.61 31.39
N ALA A 95 6.78 6.47 30.81
CA ALA A 95 7.73 5.58 30.13
C ALA A 95 8.44 6.29 28.96
N PHE A 96 7.70 7.01 28.12
CA PHE A 96 8.26 7.78 27.02
C PHE A 96 9.20 8.89 27.51
N ALA A 97 8.80 9.63 28.55
CA ALA A 97 9.63 10.67 29.15
C ALA A 97 10.95 10.11 29.70
N ARG A 98 10.92 8.94 30.35
CA ARG A 98 12.12 8.26 30.84
C ARG A 98 13.04 7.79 29.72
N LEU A 99 12.48 7.14 28.71
CA LEU A 99 13.22 6.66 27.55
C LEU A 99 13.92 7.81 26.80
N THR A 100 13.30 8.99 26.76
CA THR A 100 13.84 10.16 26.04
C THR A 100 14.69 11.10 26.90
N ALA A 101 14.81 10.87 28.21
CA ALA A 101 15.59 11.69 29.13
C ALA A 101 17.03 11.19 29.36
N MET A 102 17.42 10.06 28.76
CA MET A 102 18.78 9.53 28.87
C MET A 102 19.82 10.45 28.19
N GLU A 103 21.07 10.43 28.66
CA GLU A 103 22.17 11.18 28.02
C GLU A 103 22.38 10.69 26.57
N ASP A 104 22.30 9.37 26.37
CA ASP A 104 22.29 8.70 25.06
C ASP A 104 20.86 8.36 24.60
N ALA A 105 19.90 9.28 24.82
CA ALA A 105 18.51 9.04 24.46
C ALA A 105 18.34 8.69 22.96
N PRO A 106 17.47 7.72 22.64
CA PRO A 106 17.17 7.39 21.26
C PRO A 106 16.54 8.60 20.54
N LEU A 107 16.83 8.72 19.25
CA LEU A 107 16.17 9.70 18.40
C LEU A 107 14.66 9.42 18.37
N VAL A 108 13.87 10.43 18.72
CA VAL A 108 12.41 10.37 18.60
C VAL A 108 12.06 10.59 17.14
N VAL A 109 11.42 9.59 16.54
CA VAL A 109 11.03 9.58 15.13
C VAL A 109 9.53 9.87 15.04
N SER A 110 9.18 10.83 14.20
CA SER A 110 7.80 11.21 13.87
C SER A 110 7.13 10.19 12.94
N ALA A 111 5.81 10.28 12.80
CA ALA A 111 5.07 9.45 11.85
C ALA A 111 5.54 9.63 10.40
N HIS A 112 5.98 10.85 10.04
CA HIS A 112 6.52 11.12 8.70
C HIS A 112 7.85 10.40 8.49
N GLU A 113 8.80 10.53 9.42
CA GLU A 113 10.09 9.84 9.31
C GLU A 113 9.94 8.31 9.34
N MET A 114 8.97 7.77 10.10
CA MET A 114 8.64 6.35 10.04
C MET A 114 8.12 5.92 8.66
N GLU A 115 7.36 6.79 7.99
CA GLU A 115 6.91 6.55 6.63
C GLU A 115 8.09 6.55 5.64
N ILE A 116 9.05 7.46 5.81
CA ILE A 116 10.31 7.46 5.02
C ILE A 116 11.01 6.12 5.18
N LEU A 117 11.25 5.68 6.42
CA LEU A 117 11.95 4.42 6.72
C LEU A 117 11.22 3.20 6.13
N ARG A 118 9.88 3.19 6.18
CA ARG A 118 9.07 2.12 5.60
C ARG A 118 9.22 2.04 4.09
N VAL A 119 9.11 3.19 3.40
CA VAL A 119 9.23 3.27 1.94
C VAL A 119 10.65 2.92 1.49
N GLU A 120 11.67 3.38 2.21
CA GLU A 120 13.07 2.99 2.00
C GLU A 120 13.29 1.48 2.17
N ALA A 121 12.62 0.88 3.16
CA ALA A 121 12.67 -0.55 3.42
C ALA A 121 11.86 -1.39 2.43
N GLY A 122 11.10 -0.78 1.51
CA GLY A 122 10.21 -1.52 0.61
C GLY A 122 9.03 -2.17 1.33
N ALA A 123 8.64 -1.66 2.50
CA ALA A 123 7.59 -2.30 3.29
C ALA A 123 6.21 -1.78 2.89
N PRO A 124 5.19 -2.63 2.65
CA PRO A 124 3.86 -2.17 2.29
C PRO A 124 3.17 -1.47 3.47
N GLY A 125 2.45 -0.39 3.18
CA GLY A 125 1.66 0.36 4.14
C GLY A 125 0.18 0.00 4.04
N ARG A 126 -0.64 0.70 4.83
CA ARG A 126 -2.10 0.52 4.81
C ARG A 126 -2.67 0.78 3.42
N ASP A 127 -2.22 1.83 2.75
CA ASP A 127 -2.79 2.28 1.49
C ASP A 127 -2.50 1.29 0.35
N GLU A 128 -1.34 0.64 0.33
CA GLU A 128 -1.07 -0.47 -0.59
C GLU A 128 -1.98 -1.68 -0.35
N MET A 129 -2.31 -1.97 0.92
CA MET A 129 -3.12 -3.12 1.32
C MET A 129 -4.61 -2.90 1.03
N THR A 130 -5.14 -1.73 1.36
CA THR A 130 -6.57 -1.46 1.26
C THR A 130 -6.96 -0.88 -0.09
N GLY A 131 -6.05 -0.15 -0.76
CA GLY A 131 -6.29 0.57 -2.01
C GLY A 131 -7.49 1.52 -1.96
N ASP A 132 -7.72 2.24 -3.05
CA ASP A 132 -9.03 2.82 -3.33
C ASP A 132 -9.98 1.73 -3.87
N GLU A 133 -11.29 1.92 -3.71
CA GLU A 133 -12.34 0.94 -4.08
C GLU A 133 -12.08 0.30 -5.46
N GLY A 134 -11.70 -0.98 -5.46
CA GLY A 134 -11.44 -1.78 -6.67
C GLY A 134 -9.97 -1.91 -7.10
N ALA A 135 -9.03 -1.27 -6.41
CA ALA A 135 -7.59 -1.34 -6.71
C ALA A 135 -6.75 -2.03 -5.64
N ALA A 136 -7.35 -2.49 -4.53
CA ALA A 136 -6.69 -3.20 -3.45
C ALA A 136 -5.75 -4.29 -3.98
N ALA A 137 -4.51 -4.31 -3.51
CA ALA A 137 -3.54 -5.31 -3.90
C ALA A 137 -3.73 -6.58 -3.06
N SER A 138 -3.59 -7.74 -3.68
CA SER A 138 -3.55 -8.99 -2.92
C SER A 138 -2.28 -9.03 -2.06
N PRO A 139 -2.27 -9.75 -0.93
CA PRO A 139 -1.07 -9.92 -0.12
C PRO A 139 0.13 -10.46 -0.92
N LEU A 140 -0.12 -11.28 -1.95
CA LEU A 140 0.92 -11.80 -2.85
C LEU A 140 1.50 -10.70 -3.76
N GLU A 141 0.66 -9.77 -4.23
CA GLU A 141 1.11 -8.65 -5.06
C GLU A 141 2.02 -7.69 -4.28
N ILE A 142 1.84 -7.57 -2.96
CA ILE A 142 2.64 -6.69 -2.09
C ILE A 142 3.77 -7.42 -1.34
N GLY A 143 4.11 -8.64 -1.72
CA GLY A 143 5.25 -9.37 -1.17
C GLY A 143 5.05 -9.97 0.22
N LEU A 144 3.81 -10.07 0.71
CA LEU A 144 3.47 -10.64 2.02
C LEU A 144 3.32 -12.16 2.00
N TRP A 145 4.05 -12.86 1.13
CA TRP A 145 4.03 -14.33 1.02
C TRP A 145 4.30 -15.02 2.36
N HIS A 146 5.30 -14.52 3.09
CA HIS A 146 5.71 -15.03 4.40
C HIS A 146 4.64 -14.86 5.50
N ALA A 147 3.68 -13.94 5.32
CA ALA A 147 2.61 -13.70 6.28
C ALA A 147 1.38 -14.58 6.02
N ILE A 148 1.39 -15.34 4.91
CA ILE A 148 0.29 -16.20 4.51
C ILE A 148 0.65 -17.65 4.81
N ASP A 149 -0.15 -18.28 5.64
CA ASP A 149 -0.07 -19.72 5.83
C ASP A 149 -0.93 -20.43 4.78
N MET A 150 -0.28 -21.06 3.82
CA MET A 150 -0.96 -21.80 2.74
C MET A 150 -1.50 -23.16 3.21
N SER A 151 -1.05 -23.63 4.38
CA SER A 151 -1.39 -24.94 4.95
C SER A 151 -2.55 -24.87 5.96
N LYS A 152 -2.74 -23.71 6.60
CA LYS A 152 -3.88 -23.47 7.50
C LYS A 152 -5.21 -23.62 6.74
N GLY A 153 -6.22 -24.13 7.47
CA GLY A 153 -7.57 -24.34 6.95
C GLY A 153 -8.30 -23.04 6.59
N CYS A 154 -9.54 -23.18 6.10
CA CYS A 154 -10.37 -22.15 5.45
C CYS A 154 -10.44 -20.80 6.20
N TYR A 155 -9.52 -19.88 5.90
CA TYR A 155 -9.61 -18.47 6.32
C TYR A 155 -10.24 -17.62 5.21
N LEU A 156 -10.80 -16.47 5.59
CA LEU A 156 -11.49 -15.59 4.66
C LEU A 156 -10.55 -15.13 3.54
N GLY A 157 -10.92 -15.38 2.29
CA GLY A 157 -10.14 -14.98 1.11
C GLY A 157 -9.06 -15.98 0.70
N GLN A 158 -8.90 -17.12 1.40
CA GLN A 158 -7.91 -18.15 1.05
C GLN A 158 -8.07 -18.65 -0.38
N GLU A 159 -9.29 -18.88 -0.85
CA GLU A 159 -9.54 -19.32 -2.23
C GLU A 159 -8.94 -18.36 -3.26
N GLY A 160 -9.07 -17.05 -3.03
CA GLY A 160 -8.51 -16.03 -3.91
C GLY A 160 -6.98 -15.99 -3.87
N VAL A 161 -6.39 -16.13 -2.67
CA VAL A 161 -4.94 -16.20 -2.50
C VAL A 161 -4.37 -17.47 -3.16
N VAL A 162 -4.99 -18.62 -2.93
CA VAL A 162 -4.58 -19.90 -3.53
C VAL A 162 -4.75 -19.89 -5.05
N ALA A 163 -5.86 -19.37 -5.56
CA ALA A 163 -6.07 -19.24 -7.00
C ALA A 163 -5.00 -18.34 -7.65
N MET A 164 -4.61 -17.25 -6.98
CA MET A 164 -3.55 -16.38 -7.46
C MET A 164 -2.16 -17.01 -7.35
N ALA A 165 -1.89 -17.74 -6.27
CA ALA A 165 -0.61 -18.45 -6.08
C ALA A 165 -0.43 -19.60 -7.08
N ARG A 166 -1.51 -20.32 -7.42
CA ARG A 166 -1.50 -21.43 -8.39
C ARG A 166 -1.63 -20.97 -9.86
N SER A 167 -1.91 -19.70 -10.08
CA SER A 167 -2.00 -19.15 -11.43
C SER A 167 -0.65 -19.27 -12.12
N GLU A 168 -0.58 -20.01 -13.23
CA GLU A 168 0.61 -20.07 -14.09
C GLU A 168 1.04 -18.68 -14.59
N ARG A 169 0.09 -17.74 -14.64
CA ARG A 169 0.35 -16.36 -15.04
C ARG A 169 1.01 -15.55 -13.93
N GLY A 170 1.10 -16.07 -12.71
CA GLY A 170 1.58 -15.37 -11.52
C GLY A 170 0.65 -14.23 -11.08
N THR A 171 1.15 -13.39 -10.19
CA THR A 171 0.46 -12.18 -9.73
C THR A 171 0.35 -11.15 -10.87
N PRO A 172 -0.79 -10.46 -11.03
CA PRO A 172 -0.97 -9.51 -12.13
C PRO A 172 -0.16 -8.23 -11.92
N ARG A 173 0.05 -7.83 -10.66
CA ARG A 173 0.93 -6.74 -10.25
C ARG A 173 1.94 -7.21 -9.21
N ILE A 174 3.01 -6.45 -9.06
CA ILE A 174 3.98 -6.62 -7.98
C ILE A 174 4.30 -5.24 -7.39
N LEU A 175 4.45 -5.16 -6.07
CA LEU A 175 4.97 -3.98 -5.41
C LEU A 175 6.48 -3.93 -5.64
N CYS A 176 6.96 -2.78 -6.11
CA CYS A 176 8.36 -2.54 -6.34
C CYS A 176 8.76 -1.21 -5.72
N GLN A 177 10.03 -1.08 -5.38
CA GLN A 177 10.62 0.20 -5.05
C GLN A 177 11.06 0.87 -6.34
N VAL A 178 10.92 2.19 -6.42
CA VAL A 178 11.36 2.99 -7.56
C VAL A 178 12.23 4.11 -7.04
N ILE A 179 13.44 4.23 -7.56
CA ILE A 179 14.37 5.30 -7.22
C ILE A 179 14.39 6.27 -8.40
N LEU A 180 13.82 7.45 -8.20
CA LEU A 180 13.76 8.53 -9.18
C LEU A 180 14.89 9.53 -8.93
N GLU A 181 15.53 9.99 -9.98
CA GLU A 181 16.58 11.00 -9.90
C GLU A 181 15.96 12.39 -9.79
N LYS A 182 16.30 13.14 -8.73
CA LYS A 182 15.88 14.55 -8.63
C LYS A 182 16.73 15.36 -9.61
N GLU A 183 16.15 15.79 -10.72
CA GLU A 183 16.87 16.68 -11.63
C GLU A 183 17.31 17.94 -10.88
N LYS A 184 18.62 18.22 -10.87
CA LYS A 184 19.20 19.46 -10.33
C LYS A 184 18.94 20.65 -11.25
N ARG A 185 17.71 20.85 -11.71
CA ARG A 185 17.36 22.02 -12.51
C ARG A 185 16.92 23.13 -11.58
N GLU A 186 17.70 24.22 -11.53
CA GLU A 186 17.36 25.45 -10.81
C GLU A 186 16.03 26.07 -11.30
N ASP A 187 15.63 25.77 -12.53
CA ASP A 187 14.40 26.26 -13.17
C ASP A 187 13.27 25.23 -13.25
N ALA A 188 13.48 23.99 -12.78
CA ALA A 188 12.40 23.01 -12.78
C ALA A 188 11.39 23.41 -11.71
N MET A 189 10.24 23.93 -12.15
CA MET A 189 9.05 23.94 -11.30
C MET A 189 8.94 22.57 -10.64
N ALA A 190 8.88 22.56 -9.31
CA ALA A 190 8.85 21.35 -8.50
C ALA A 190 7.86 20.36 -9.11
N MET A 191 8.38 19.34 -9.76
CA MET A 191 7.56 18.37 -10.45
C MET A 191 6.85 17.57 -9.36
N ASP A 192 5.52 17.70 -9.32
CA ASP A 192 4.70 17.15 -8.24
C ASP A 192 4.56 15.64 -8.45
N ILE A 193 5.58 14.89 -8.01
CA ILE A 193 5.52 13.44 -7.93
C ILE A 193 4.66 13.11 -6.72
N SER A 194 3.48 12.57 -6.99
CA SER A 194 2.49 12.25 -5.97
C SER A 194 2.05 10.80 -6.06
N VAL A 195 1.44 10.32 -4.98
CA VAL A 195 0.66 9.08 -4.99
C VAL A 195 -0.38 9.12 -6.11
N GLY A 196 -0.57 7.99 -6.79
CA GLY A 196 -1.47 7.85 -7.94
C GLY A 196 -0.86 8.22 -9.29
N ASN A 197 0.34 8.81 -9.34
CA ASN A 197 1.01 9.06 -10.61
C ASN A 197 1.33 7.76 -11.36
N GLU A 198 1.22 7.81 -12.69
CA GLU A 198 1.51 6.68 -13.56
C GLU A 198 3.01 6.56 -13.83
N LEU A 199 3.52 5.33 -13.72
CA LEU A 199 4.89 4.97 -14.03
C LEU A 199 4.96 4.38 -15.43
N TRP A 200 5.89 4.86 -16.25
CA TRP A 200 6.08 4.46 -17.64
C TRP A 200 7.48 3.88 -17.86
N THR A 201 7.64 3.06 -18.88
CA THR A 201 8.94 2.59 -19.37
C THR A 201 8.95 2.70 -20.88
N ASP A 202 10.10 2.99 -21.49
CA ASP A 202 10.22 2.97 -22.95
C ASP A 202 10.71 1.59 -23.38
N VAL A 203 9.88 0.84 -24.11
CA VAL A 203 10.22 -0.49 -24.62
C VAL A 203 10.00 -0.48 -26.13
N GLY A 204 11.06 -0.68 -26.90
CA GLY A 204 10.99 -0.60 -28.37
C GLY A 204 10.71 0.81 -28.91
N GLY A 205 10.94 1.86 -28.12
CA GLY A 205 10.66 3.26 -28.50
C GLY A 205 9.21 3.70 -28.24
N GLU A 206 8.36 2.82 -27.74
CA GLU A 206 7.00 3.15 -27.29
C GLU A 206 6.94 3.21 -25.76
N GLY A 207 6.25 4.22 -25.24
CA GLY A 207 5.99 4.34 -23.81
C GLY A 207 4.93 3.32 -23.37
N VAL A 208 5.32 2.38 -22.52
CA VAL A 208 4.45 1.36 -21.93
C VAL A 208 4.16 1.73 -20.48
N LEU A 209 2.87 1.74 -20.12
CA LEU A 209 2.43 1.98 -18.74
C LEU A 209 2.88 0.81 -17.84
N ALA A 210 3.92 1.08 -17.05
CA ALA A 210 4.56 0.14 -16.14
C ALA A 210 3.74 -0.07 -14.86
N GLY A 211 3.18 0.98 -14.26
CA GLY A 211 2.50 0.86 -12.97
C GLY A 211 1.94 2.17 -12.44
N THR A 212 1.64 2.19 -11.15
CA THR A 212 1.14 3.37 -10.43
C THR A 212 1.87 3.51 -9.10
N ILE A 213 2.27 4.74 -8.77
CA ILE A 213 2.92 5.08 -7.52
C ILE A 213 1.92 5.00 -6.37
N THR A 214 2.28 4.30 -5.30
CA THR A 214 1.44 4.11 -4.10
C THR A 214 1.94 4.89 -2.90
N SER A 215 3.25 5.08 -2.78
CA SER A 215 3.89 5.88 -1.72
C SER A 215 5.06 6.66 -2.30
N VAL A 216 5.33 7.86 -1.76
CA VAL A 216 6.43 8.74 -2.19
C VAL A 216 7.13 9.29 -0.96
N THR A 217 8.45 9.29 -0.96
CA THR A 217 9.26 9.96 0.05
C THR A 217 10.49 10.64 -0.57
N GLU A 218 10.93 11.73 0.05
CA GLU A 218 12.21 12.37 -0.22
C GLU A 218 13.16 12.08 0.96
N PRO A 219 14.09 11.12 0.85
CA PRO A 219 15.01 10.82 1.93
C PRO A 219 16.03 11.94 2.12
N ASP A 220 16.10 12.48 3.35
CA ASP A 220 16.99 13.61 3.67
C ASP A 220 18.45 13.21 3.91
N VAL A 221 18.73 11.95 4.26
CA VAL A 221 20.04 11.57 4.84
C VAL A 221 20.83 10.57 3.99
N LEU A 222 20.22 9.46 3.58
CA LEU A 222 20.94 8.36 2.92
C LEU A 222 21.07 8.53 1.40
N GLN A 223 20.12 9.23 0.79
CA GLN A 223 20.00 9.35 -0.68
C GLN A 223 19.64 10.78 -1.10
N VAL A 224 20.44 11.75 -0.63
CA VAL A 224 20.23 13.17 -0.94
C VAL A 224 20.13 13.39 -2.46
N GLY A 225 18.99 13.93 -2.90
CA GLY A 225 18.73 14.20 -4.32
C GLY A 225 18.12 13.02 -5.09
N GLN A 226 17.60 12.02 -4.41
CA GLN A 226 16.74 11.00 -4.99
C GLN A 226 15.35 11.09 -4.38
N ILE A 227 14.35 10.62 -5.12
CA ILE A 227 12.99 10.43 -4.62
C ILE A 227 12.75 8.92 -4.62
N ILE A 228 12.38 8.36 -3.48
CA ILE A 228 12.10 6.94 -3.37
C ILE A 228 10.58 6.77 -3.32
N CYS A 229 10.07 5.87 -4.14
CA CYS A 229 8.66 5.57 -4.21
C CYS A 229 8.42 4.07 -4.05
N LEU A 230 7.23 3.70 -3.60
CA LEU A 230 6.67 2.38 -3.85
C LEU A 230 5.69 2.48 -5.02
N ALA A 231 5.66 1.45 -5.85
CA ALA A 231 4.75 1.39 -6.99
C ALA A 231 4.22 -0.03 -7.21
N LEU A 232 2.92 -0.13 -7.54
CA LEU A 232 2.32 -1.36 -8.03
C LEU A 232 2.53 -1.46 -9.54
N VAL A 233 3.43 -2.36 -9.91
CA VAL A 233 3.90 -2.55 -11.28
C VAL A 233 3.15 -3.68 -11.95
N ARG A 234 2.65 -3.46 -13.16
CA ARG A 234 1.88 -4.41 -13.97
C ARG A 234 2.80 -5.44 -14.62
N ARG A 235 3.20 -6.45 -13.83
CA ARG A 235 4.08 -7.57 -14.20
C ARG A 235 3.84 -8.09 -15.62
N ARG A 236 2.61 -8.51 -15.92
CA ARG A 236 2.30 -9.14 -17.22
C ARG A 236 2.53 -8.21 -18.41
N LYS A 237 2.13 -6.95 -18.30
CA LYS A 237 2.29 -5.98 -19.40
C LYS A 237 3.76 -5.71 -19.67
N LEU A 238 4.56 -5.59 -18.61
CA LEU A 238 6.00 -5.36 -18.73
C LEU A 238 6.74 -6.57 -19.29
N LEU A 239 6.52 -7.77 -18.73
CA LEU A 239 7.14 -9.00 -19.21
C LEU A 239 6.80 -9.27 -20.69
N THR A 240 5.56 -9.02 -21.09
CA THR A 240 5.14 -9.13 -22.50
C THR A 240 5.85 -8.10 -23.38
N ALA A 241 5.93 -6.84 -22.95
CA ALA A 241 6.63 -5.79 -23.71
C ALA A 241 8.12 -6.09 -23.84
N LEU A 242 8.75 -6.59 -22.77
CA LEU A 242 10.16 -6.97 -22.72
C LEU A 242 10.47 -8.31 -23.41
N GLN A 243 9.44 -9.02 -23.90
CA GLN A 243 9.56 -10.34 -24.51
C GLN A 243 10.29 -11.36 -23.61
N SER A 244 10.06 -11.30 -22.30
CA SER A 244 10.69 -12.18 -21.32
C SER A 244 9.69 -12.75 -20.32
N THR A 245 10.03 -13.91 -19.74
CA THR A 245 9.34 -14.53 -18.61
C THR A 245 10.09 -14.35 -17.29
N ASP A 246 11.34 -13.87 -17.33
CA ASP A 246 12.18 -13.70 -16.14
C ASP A 246 11.89 -12.36 -15.44
N GLU A 247 11.39 -12.43 -14.22
CA GLU A 247 11.10 -11.28 -13.37
C GLU A 247 12.36 -10.52 -12.94
N LYS A 248 13.53 -11.16 -12.96
CA LYS A 248 14.80 -10.50 -12.61
C LYS A 248 15.12 -9.33 -13.52
N ILE A 249 14.56 -9.31 -14.73
CA ILE A 249 14.73 -8.21 -15.69
C ILE A 249 14.03 -6.93 -15.23
N LEU A 250 13.01 -7.04 -14.37
CA LEU A 250 12.35 -5.86 -13.81
C LEU A 250 13.32 -5.10 -12.90
N ASN A 251 14.23 -5.79 -12.22
CA ASN A 251 15.24 -5.14 -11.39
C ASN A 251 16.27 -4.43 -12.26
N GLY A 252 16.37 -3.10 -12.13
CA GLY A 252 17.19 -2.26 -12.99
C GLY A 252 16.44 -1.71 -14.21
N LEU A 253 15.14 -1.99 -14.38
CA LEU A 253 14.36 -1.44 -15.49
C LEU A 253 14.26 0.08 -15.36
N HIS A 254 14.65 0.80 -16.42
CA HIS A 254 14.51 2.25 -16.49
C HIS A 254 13.03 2.64 -16.62
N VAL A 255 12.60 3.53 -15.76
CA VAL A 255 11.22 4.00 -15.70
C VAL A 255 11.19 5.52 -15.58
N TYR A 256 10.04 6.11 -15.90
CA TYR A 256 9.84 7.54 -15.75
C TYR A 256 8.41 7.88 -15.36
N VAL A 257 8.25 9.02 -14.69
CA VAL A 257 6.94 9.61 -14.36
C VAL A 257 6.69 10.76 -15.32
N LYS A 258 5.50 10.80 -15.93
CA LYS A 258 5.04 11.94 -16.75
C LYS A 258 4.32 12.94 -15.84
N SER A 259 4.81 14.17 -15.76
CA SER A 259 4.07 15.28 -15.13
C SER A 259 3.60 16.23 -16.22
N GLY A 260 2.30 16.24 -16.49
CA GLY A 260 1.70 17.05 -17.56
C GLY A 260 1.71 16.40 -18.95
N GLU A 261 1.30 17.18 -19.95
CA GLU A 261 1.13 16.71 -21.34
C GLU A 261 2.43 16.77 -22.17
N GLU A 262 3.44 17.53 -21.74
CA GLU A 262 4.67 17.73 -22.50
C GLU A 262 5.73 16.67 -22.14
N GLU A 263 6.36 16.08 -23.17
CA GLU A 263 7.42 15.07 -23.00
C GLU A 263 8.68 15.58 -22.30
N ALA A 264 8.86 16.90 -22.21
CA ALA A 264 10.00 17.53 -21.55
C ALA A 264 10.00 17.34 -20.01
N HIS A 265 8.89 16.87 -19.44
CA HIS A 265 8.72 16.64 -18.01
C HIS A 265 8.67 15.13 -17.73
N ARG A 266 9.82 14.46 -17.88
CA ARG A 266 10.01 13.05 -17.49
C ARG A 266 11.05 12.98 -16.37
N VAL A 267 10.66 12.56 -15.17
CA VAL A 267 11.63 12.21 -14.13
C VAL A 267 12.06 10.78 -14.34
N GLN A 268 13.33 10.58 -14.67
CA GLN A 268 13.91 9.25 -14.88
C GLN A 268 14.16 8.57 -13.54
N GLY A 269 14.12 7.25 -13.55
CA GLY A 269 14.49 6.44 -12.42
C GLY A 269 14.65 4.99 -12.78
N THR A 270 14.79 4.16 -11.75
CA THR A 270 15.05 2.74 -11.88
C THR A 270 14.13 1.96 -10.95
N LEU A 271 13.54 0.89 -11.47
CA LEU A 271 12.73 -0.04 -10.72
C LEU A 271 13.63 -1.03 -9.99
N CYS A 272 13.43 -1.16 -8.69
CA CYS A 272 14.12 -2.11 -7.83
C CYS A 272 13.10 -3.13 -7.30
N ALA A 273 13.37 -4.41 -7.54
CA ALA A 273 12.57 -5.47 -6.93
C ALA A 273 12.75 -5.38 -5.41
N ILE A 274 11.65 -5.39 -4.66
CA ILE A 274 11.72 -5.49 -3.20
C ILE A 274 12.13 -6.93 -2.92
N PRO A 275 13.27 -7.18 -2.23
CA PRO A 275 13.67 -8.54 -1.92
C PRO A 275 12.53 -9.23 -1.18
N ALA A 276 12.16 -10.43 -1.62
CA ALA A 276 11.10 -11.19 -0.98
C ALA A 276 11.43 -11.30 0.52
N TRP A 277 10.49 -10.88 1.36
CA TRP A 277 10.66 -10.92 2.83
C TRP A 277 10.98 -12.35 3.33
N SER A 278 10.69 -13.37 2.53
CA SER A 278 10.98 -14.79 2.77
C SER A 278 12.45 -15.18 2.60
N GLU A 279 13.27 -14.49 1.79
CA GLU A 279 14.73 -14.76 1.77
C GLU A 279 15.43 -14.20 3.02
N ALA A 280 14.68 -13.46 3.84
CA ALA A 280 15.19 -12.73 5.00
C ALA A 280 14.75 -13.29 6.35
N MET A 281 13.63 -13.99 6.41
CA MET A 281 13.10 -14.55 7.64
C MET A 281 13.34 -16.06 7.61
N PRO A 282 13.95 -16.68 8.64
CA PRO A 282 13.82 -18.13 8.79
C PRO A 282 12.33 -18.44 8.75
N THR A 283 11.92 -19.39 7.92
CA THR A 283 10.51 -19.77 7.87
C THR A 283 10.11 -20.21 9.27
N LEU A 284 8.88 -19.90 9.71
CA LEU A 284 8.40 -20.35 11.02
C LEU A 284 8.50 -21.89 11.18
N ASP A 285 8.57 -22.58 10.04
CA ASP A 285 8.71 -24.02 9.87
C ASP A 285 10.15 -24.48 9.59
N ASP A 286 11.17 -23.62 9.56
CA ASP A 286 12.55 -24.09 9.56
C ASP A 286 12.79 -24.69 10.94
N PRO A 287 12.78 -26.03 11.06
CA PRO A 287 13.03 -26.62 12.35
C PRO A 287 14.49 -26.26 12.72
N PRO A 288 14.84 -26.22 14.02
CA PRO A 288 16.22 -25.96 14.40
C PRO A 288 17.14 -26.87 13.59
N LYS A 289 18.30 -26.39 13.13
CA LYS A 289 19.27 -27.17 12.32
C LYS A 289 19.72 -28.50 12.97
N ASP A 290 19.26 -28.77 14.19
CA ASP A 290 19.45 -30.00 14.95
C ASP A 290 18.24 -30.97 14.88
N ALA A 291 17.19 -30.65 14.10
CA ALA A 291 15.99 -31.47 13.90
C ALA A 291 15.99 -32.24 12.57
N ASP A 292 17.05 -32.12 11.78
CA ASP A 292 17.23 -32.80 10.49
C ASP A 292 17.37 -34.35 10.62
N ASP A 293 17.40 -34.89 11.85
CA ASP A 293 17.54 -36.33 12.05
C ASP A 293 16.26 -37.12 11.76
N ASP A 294 15.06 -36.52 11.79
CA ASP A 294 13.79 -37.26 11.72
C ASP A 294 13.00 -37.13 10.40
N PHE A 295 13.43 -36.29 9.45
CA PHE A 295 12.71 -36.06 8.19
C PHE A 295 13.63 -36.22 6.97
N GLU A 296 13.11 -36.79 5.88
CA GLU A 296 13.79 -36.90 4.58
C GLU A 296 13.13 -35.94 3.57
N VAL A 297 13.97 -35.26 2.78
CA VAL A 297 13.51 -34.44 1.65
C VAL A 297 13.06 -35.38 0.54
N VAL A 298 11.75 -35.40 0.23
CA VAL A 298 11.16 -36.32 -0.75
C VAL A 298 11.16 -35.73 -2.16
N GLN A 299 11.05 -34.41 -2.28
CA GLN A 299 11.02 -33.72 -3.56
C GLN A 299 11.44 -32.25 -3.39
N GLU A 300 12.18 -31.71 -4.36
CA GLU A 300 12.60 -30.32 -4.41
C GLU A 300 12.25 -29.77 -5.81
N GLU A 301 11.21 -28.94 -5.90
CA GLU A 301 10.80 -28.26 -7.14
C GLU A 301 10.55 -26.78 -6.84
N GLY A 302 11.17 -25.90 -7.65
CA GLY A 302 10.95 -24.45 -7.55
C GLY A 302 11.41 -23.78 -6.25
N GLY A 303 12.30 -24.41 -5.48
CA GLY A 303 12.77 -23.88 -4.19
C GLY A 303 11.88 -24.22 -2.99
N LEU A 304 10.82 -25.01 -3.18
CA LEU A 304 10.05 -25.63 -2.10
C LEU A 304 10.57 -27.05 -1.82
N ARG A 305 10.86 -27.33 -0.54
CA ARG A 305 11.24 -28.66 -0.05
C ARG A 305 10.02 -29.35 0.56
N PHE A 306 9.72 -30.55 0.09
CA PHE A 306 8.71 -31.41 0.71
C PHE A 306 9.41 -32.38 1.65
N LEU A 307 9.19 -32.21 2.96
CA LEU A 307 9.72 -33.07 4.01
C LEU A 307 8.70 -34.17 4.33
N ALA A 308 9.13 -35.43 4.31
CA ALA A 308 8.36 -36.53 4.89
C ALA A 308 9.10 -37.09 6.12
N PRO A 309 8.37 -37.56 7.15
CA PRO A 309 8.99 -38.21 8.30
C PRO A 309 9.73 -39.46 7.83
N LYS A 310 10.99 -39.65 8.29
CA LYS A 310 11.74 -40.89 8.06
C LYS A 310 10.91 -42.05 8.59
N LYS A 311 10.76 -43.09 7.76
CA LYS A 311 10.09 -44.33 8.17
C LYS A 311 10.72 -44.84 9.47
N LYS A 312 9.96 -44.86 10.56
CA LYS A 312 10.23 -45.81 11.64
C LYS A 312 10.00 -47.21 11.07
N GLU A 313 10.96 -48.12 11.27
CA GLU A 313 10.96 -49.48 10.70
C GLU A 313 9.80 -50.38 11.15
N ASP A 314 8.80 -49.86 11.86
CA ASP A 314 7.64 -50.61 12.28
C ASP A 314 6.57 -50.61 11.19
N GLY A 315 6.64 -51.64 10.35
CA GLY A 315 5.77 -51.86 9.21
C GLY A 315 4.28 -51.87 9.56
N ALA A 316 3.56 -50.93 8.97
CA ALA A 316 2.16 -51.09 8.57
C ALA A 316 1.87 -50.13 7.39
N PHE A 317 1.98 -50.66 6.18
CA PHE A 317 1.51 -49.98 4.98
C PHE A 317 0.01 -50.21 4.81
N LEU A 318 -0.77 -49.12 4.73
CA LEU A 318 -2.02 -49.08 3.97
C LEU A 318 -1.65 -48.57 2.56
N ASN A 319 -1.36 -49.50 1.65
CA ASN A 319 -1.31 -49.19 0.22
C ASN A 319 -2.75 -49.00 -0.27
N ALA A 320 -3.19 -47.75 -0.38
CA ALA A 320 -4.34 -47.39 -1.19
C ALA A 320 -3.83 -47.03 -2.60
N GLU A 321 -3.43 -48.04 -3.36
CA GLU A 321 -3.33 -47.90 -4.82
C GLU A 321 -4.76 -47.87 -5.35
N VAL A 322 -5.29 -46.65 -5.54
CA VAL A 322 -6.54 -46.44 -6.28
C VAL A 322 -6.20 -46.58 -7.76
N PHE A 323 -6.33 -47.80 -8.28
CA PHE A 323 -6.43 -48.04 -9.71
C PHE A 323 -7.83 -47.55 -10.16
N LEU A 324 -7.91 -46.33 -10.66
CA LEU A 324 -9.06 -45.89 -11.45
C LEU A 324 -8.95 -46.57 -12.81
N SER A 325 -9.98 -47.31 -13.20
CA SER A 325 -10.07 -47.88 -14.55
C SER A 325 -10.23 -46.76 -15.58
N GLU A 326 -9.65 -46.92 -16.77
CA GLU A 326 -9.73 -45.93 -17.87
C GLU A 326 -11.19 -45.53 -18.23
N GLU A 327 -12.16 -46.38 -17.92
CA GLU A 327 -13.60 -46.13 -18.10
C GLU A 327 -14.18 -45.08 -17.13
N GLU A 328 -13.59 -44.89 -15.94
CA GLU A 328 -14.02 -43.85 -14.98
C GLU A 328 -13.46 -42.45 -15.33
N VAL A 329 -12.37 -42.39 -16.10
CA VAL A 329 -11.76 -41.12 -16.53
C VAL A 329 -12.60 -40.43 -17.62
N GLU A 330 -13.23 -41.20 -18.51
CA GLU A 330 -14.08 -40.63 -19.57
C GLU A 330 -15.40 -40.06 -19.05
N GLU A 331 -16.01 -40.67 -18.01
CA GLU A 331 -17.23 -40.12 -17.39
C GLU A 331 -16.96 -38.78 -16.67
N ASP A 332 -15.77 -38.60 -16.09
CA ASP A 332 -15.37 -37.36 -15.44
C ASP A 332 -15.11 -36.22 -16.43
N GLU A 333 -14.59 -36.51 -17.63
CA GLU A 333 -14.38 -35.51 -18.68
C GLU A 333 -15.71 -34.97 -19.25
N GLU A 334 -16.71 -35.83 -19.50
CA GLU A 334 -18.02 -35.37 -19.99
C GLU A 334 -18.75 -34.54 -18.91
N ALA A 335 -18.64 -34.95 -17.64
CA ALA A 335 -19.20 -34.20 -16.51
C ALA A 335 -18.50 -32.84 -16.34
N ALA A 336 -17.18 -32.76 -16.52
CA ALA A 336 -16.45 -31.50 -16.49
C ALA A 336 -16.85 -30.57 -17.63
N LEU A 337 -17.05 -31.10 -18.85
CA LEU A 337 -17.48 -30.32 -20.00
C LEU A 337 -18.88 -29.73 -19.81
N ARG A 338 -19.83 -30.51 -19.28
CA ARG A 338 -21.18 -30.02 -18.96
C ARG A 338 -21.18 -28.91 -17.91
N ARG A 339 -20.36 -29.03 -16.85
CA ARG A 339 -20.21 -27.97 -15.85
C ARG A 339 -19.65 -26.68 -16.46
N ALA A 340 -18.67 -26.79 -17.37
CA ALA A 340 -18.11 -25.64 -18.07
C ALA A 340 -19.14 -24.98 -19.00
N GLU A 341 -19.98 -25.75 -19.69
CA GLU A 341 -21.06 -25.20 -20.52
C GLU A 341 -22.15 -24.50 -19.68
N GLU A 342 -22.54 -25.07 -18.55
CA GLU A 342 -23.47 -24.45 -17.61
C GLU A 342 -22.90 -23.15 -17.01
N GLU A 343 -21.62 -23.14 -16.64
CA GLU A 343 -20.94 -21.94 -16.15
C GLU A 343 -20.88 -20.86 -17.23
N ALA A 344 -20.54 -21.21 -18.47
CA ALA A 344 -20.54 -20.29 -19.60
C ALA A 344 -21.93 -19.70 -19.89
N ALA A 345 -22.99 -20.52 -19.77
CA ALA A 345 -24.37 -20.06 -19.93
C ALA A 345 -24.76 -19.06 -18.83
N THR A 346 -24.45 -19.36 -17.57
CA THR A 346 -24.73 -18.44 -16.44
C THR A 346 -23.93 -17.14 -16.54
N ALA A 347 -22.67 -17.19 -17.01
CA ALA A 347 -21.86 -16.01 -17.27
C ALA A 347 -22.45 -15.13 -18.37
N ALA A 348 -22.96 -15.73 -19.44
CA ALA A 348 -23.64 -15.00 -20.53
C ALA A 348 -24.91 -14.28 -20.06
N ASP A 349 -25.71 -14.91 -19.20
CA ASP A 349 -26.91 -14.29 -18.65
C ASP A 349 -26.60 -13.15 -17.67
N ARG A 350 -25.55 -13.29 -16.85
CA ARG A 350 -25.04 -12.19 -16.01
C ARG A 350 -24.56 -11.01 -16.85
N ALA A 351 -23.85 -11.26 -17.96
CA ALA A 351 -23.40 -10.21 -18.87
C ALA A 351 -24.57 -9.47 -19.53
N ARG A 352 -25.63 -10.18 -19.93
CA ARG A 352 -26.86 -9.58 -20.47
C ARG A 352 -27.59 -8.73 -19.42
N ALA A 353 -27.68 -9.20 -18.18
CA ALA A 353 -28.29 -8.45 -17.09
C ALA A 353 -27.51 -7.15 -16.79
N ALA A 354 -26.18 -7.23 -16.74
CA ALA A 354 -25.31 -6.07 -16.55
C ALA A 354 -25.44 -5.04 -17.70
N ALA A 355 -25.52 -5.52 -18.95
CA ALA A 355 -25.75 -4.64 -20.10
C ALA A 355 -27.10 -3.92 -20.03
N ALA A 356 -28.17 -4.63 -19.64
CA ALA A 356 -29.49 -4.04 -19.47
C ALA A 356 -29.53 -3.01 -18.33
N GLU A 357 -28.78 -3.21 -17.25
CA GLU A 357 -28.64 -2.23 -16.18
C GLU A 357 -27.86 -0.99 -16.63
N ALA A 358 -26.77 -1.18 -17.39
CA ALA A 358 -26.02 -0.09 -18.00
C ALA A 358 -26.90 0.77 -18.93
N GLU A 359 -27.78 0.16 -19.73
CA GLU A 359 -28.73 0.90 -20.56
C GLU A 359 -29.73 1.72 -19.73
N ARG A 360 -30.25 1.16 -18.62
CA ARG A 360 -31.16 1.89 -17.71
C ARG A 360 -30.47 3.07 -17.04
N THR A 361 -29.21 2.92 -16.63
CA THR A 361 -28.45 4.01 -16.01
C THR A 361 -28.13 5.12 -17.03
N MET A 362 -27.76 4.76 -18.26
CA MET A 362 -27.58 5.73 -19.35
C MET A 362 -28.86 6.52 -19.65
N ALA A 363 -30.01 5.84 -19.74
CA ALA A 363 -31.30 6.49 -19.95
C ALA A 363 -31.67 7.45 -18.79
N LYS A 364 -31.39 7.06 -17.55
CA LYS A 364 -31.59 7.91 -16.36
C LYS A 364 -30.68 9.14 -16.41
N MET A 365 -29.42 8.98 -16.77
CA MET A 365 -28.45 10.08 -16.91
C MET A 365 -28.84 11.05 -18.04
N GLU A 366 -29.35 10.55 -19.16
CA GLU A 366 -29.86 11.39 -20.25
C GLU A 366 -31.09 12.21 -19.79
N GLY A 367 -31.99 11.59 -19.02
CA GLY A 367 -33.13 12.27 -18.41
C GLY A 367 -32.71 13.41 -17.46
N LEU A 368 -31.70 13.17 -16.63
CA LEU A 368 -31.13 14.20 -15.75
C LEU A 368 -30.47 15.33 -16.54
N ARG A 369 -29.70 15.01 -17.59
CA ARG A 369 -29.10 16.02 -18.49
C ARG A 369 -30.17 16.90 -19.16
N LYS A 370 -31.27 16.32 -19.64
CA LYS A 370 -32.41 17.07 -20.21
C LYS A 370 -33.05 18.01 -19.18
N LYS A 371 -33.27 17.54 -17.94
CA LYS A 371 -33.80 18.37 -16.84
C LYS A 371 -32.85 19.51 -16.47
N ALA A 372 -31.56 19.23 -16.37
CA ALA A 372 -30.54 20.23 -16.06
C ALA A 372 -30.48 21.33 -17.14
N LYS A 373 -30.53 20.94 -18.42
CA LYS A 373 -30.58 21.89 -19.55
C LYS A 373 -31.83 22.77 -19.49
N ALA A 374 -33.02 22.17 -19.30
CA ALA A 374 -34.27 22.92 -19.17
C ALA A 374 -34.24 23.91 -17.99
N ALA A 375 -33.65 23.52 -16.85
CA ALA A 375 -33.49 24.39 -15.70
C ALA A 375 -32.54 25.57 -15.99
N MET A 376 -31.44 25.35 -16.71
CA MET A 376 -30.53 26.42 -17.14
C MET A 376 -31.21 27.39 -18.11
N ASP A 377 -31.97 26.88 -19.08
CA ASP A 377 -32.69 27.70 -20.05
C ASP A 377 -33.80 28.55 -19.37
N ALA A 378 -34.51 27.97 -18.38
CA ALA A 378 -35.47 28.71 -17.57
C ALA A 378 -34.80 29.82 -16.73
N ARG A 379 -33.61 29.56 -16.17
CA ARG A 379 -32.82 30.59 -15.46
C ARG A 379 -32.37 31.71 -16.40
N LYS A 380 -31.91 31.37 -17.61
CA LYS A 380 -31.55 32.36 -18.64
C LYS A 380 -32.74 33.22 -19.08
N LYS A 381 -33.92 32.61 -19.24
CA LYS A 381 -35.16 33.34 -19.57
C LYS A 381 -35.55 34.32 -18.46
N LYS A 382 -35.57 33.88 -17.20
CA LYS A 382 -35.84 34.75 -16.04
C LYS A 382 -34.84 35.90 -15.94
N LYS A 383 -33.55 35.64 -16.19
CA LYS A 383 -32.52 36.69 -16.19
C LYS A 383 -32.74 37.74 -17.29
N LYS A 384 -33.17 37.32 -18.49
CA LYS A 384 -33.54 38.25 -19.57
C LYS A 384 -34.79 39.07 -19.26
N GLU A 385 -35.81 38.45 -18.67
CA GLU A 385 -37.04 39.14 -18.25
C GLU A 385 -36.77 40.16 -17.14
N ALA A 386 -35.90 39.83 -16.18
CA ALA A 386 -35.45 40.75 -15.14
C ALA A 386 -34.69 41.96 -15.72
N ALA A 387 -33.73 41.70 -16.63
CA ALA A 387 -33.00 42.78 -17.31
C ALA A 387 -33.93 43.71 -18.11
N ALA A 388 -34.91 43.16 -18.84
CA ALA A 388 -35.88 43.96 -19.57
C ALA A 388 -36.80 44.79 -18.67
N ALA A 389 -37.10 44.29 -17.45
CA ALA A 389 -37.87 45.04 -16.47
C ALA A 389 -37.07 46.21 -15.88
N GLU A 390 -35.78 46.00 -15.59
CA GLU A 390 -34.84 47.04 -15.13
C GLU A 390 -34.68 48.15 -16.17
N ASP A 391 -34.51 47.79 -17.45
CA ASP A 391 -34.43 48.76 -18.56
C ASP A 391 -35.72 49.60 -18.68
N GLY A 392 -36.89 48.96 -18.55
CA GLY A 392 -38.18 49.65 -18.59
C GLY A 392 -38.42 50.59 -17.39
N GLU A 393 -37.84 50.29 -16.23
CA GLU A 393 -37.90 51.17 -15.04
C GLU A 393 -36.93 52.36 -15.18
N ALA A 394 -35.74 52.13 -15.74
CA ALA A 394 -34.79 53.19 -16.07
C ALA A 394 -35.39 54.21 -17.06
N ASP A 395 -36.08 53.75 -18.11
CA ASP A 395 -36.76 54.63 -19.07
C ASP A 395 -37.88 55.47 -18.43
N LYS A 396 -38.65 54.90 -17.49
CA LYS A 396 -39.67 55.64 -16.72
C LYS A 396 -39.04 56.72 -15.83
N MET A 397 -37.92 56.41 -15.18
CA MET A 397 -37.15 57.36 -14.37
C MET A 397 -36.62 58.53 -15.23
N ILE A 398 -36.08 58.24 -16.42
CA ILE A 398 -35.62 59.27 -17.37
C ILE A 398 -36.80 60.16 -17.83
N ALA A 399 -37.97 59.56 -18.10
CA ALA A 399 -39.17 60.31 -18.50
C ALA A 399 -39.69 61.24 -17.38
N LEU A 400 -39.67 60.80 -16.11
CA LEU A 400 -40.04 61.62 -14.95
C LEU A 400 -39.07 62.79 -14.75
N GLN A 401 -37.76 62.57 -14.90
CA GLN A 401 -36.77 63.65 -14.81
C GLN A 401 -36.97 64.72 -15.90
N LYS A 402 -37.28 64.31 -17.15
CA LYS A 402 -37.60 65.26 -18.23
C LYS A 402 -38.86 66.08 -17.96
N LYS A 403 -39.90 65.49 -17.35
CA LYS A 403 -41.11 66.24 -16.93
C LYS A 403 -40.81 67.24 -15.80
N GLY A 404 -39.88 66.93 -14.89
CA GLY A 404 -39.45 67.85 -13.83
C GLY A 404 -38.75 69.10 -14.37
N GLN A 405 -37.90 68.95 -15.38
CA GLN A 405 -37.11 70.06 -15.93
C GLN A 405 -37.93 71.09 -16.73
N SER A 406 -39.04 70.69 -17.37
CA SER A 406 -39.91 71.63 -18.10
C SER A 406 -40.69 72.58 -17.17
N SER A 407 -40.91 72.21 -15.90
CA SER A 407 -41.60 73.06 -14.92
C SER A 407 -40.73 74.20 -14.37
N ILE A 408 -39.40 74.02 -14.33
CA ILE A 408 -38.45 75.02 -13.81
C ILE A 408 -38.19 76.16 -14.83
N GLY A 409 -38.35 75.90 -16.13
CA GLY A 409 -38.24 76.93 -17.18
C GLY A 409 -39.36 77.98 -17.17
N GLY A 410 -40.54 77.65 -16.62
CA GLY A 410 -41.68 78.58 -16.54
C GLY A 410 -41.52 79.68 -15.50
N HIS A 411 -40.78 79.44 -14.41
CA HIS A 411 -40.60 80.44 -13.34
C HIS A 411 -39.54 81.50 -13.65
N LYS A 412 -38.52 81.20 -14.47
CA LYS A 412 -37.53 82.21 -14.89
C LYS A 412 -38.12 83.25 -15.85
N LYS A 413 -39.14 82.92 -16.66
CA LYS A 413 -39.79 83.88 -17.58
C LYS A 413 -40.72 84.89 -16.87
N ARG A 414 -41.28 84.56 -15.69
CA ARG A 414 -42.11 85.51 -14.92
C ARG A 414 -41.29 86.52 -14.10
N ARG A 415 -40.05 86.20 -13.71
CA ARG A 415 -39.21 87.11 -12.91
C ARG A 415 -38.56 88.24 -13.72
N ARG A 416 -38.43 88.08 -15.04
CA ARG A 416 -37.92 89.11 -15.97
C ARG A 416 -38.94 90.15 -16.45
N LYS A 417 -40.21 90.06 -16.01
CA LYS A 417 -41.27 91.05 -16.32
C LYS A 417 -41.61 91.97 -15.14
N ARG A 418 -40.84 91.89 -14.06
CA ARG A 418 -41.00 92.68 -12.81
C ARG A 418 -39.74 93.48 -12.43
N GLN A 419 -38.70 93.41 -13.24
CA GLN A 419 -37.70 94.47 -13.43
C GLN A 419 -38.00 95.09 -14.79
#